data_AF-A0A8T4ADK3-F1
#
_entry.id   AF-A0A8T4ADK3-F1
#
_cell.length_a   1.000
_cell.length_b   1.000
_cell.length_c   1.000
_cell.angle_alpha   90.00
_cell.angle_beta   90.00
_cell.angle_gamma   90.00
#
_symmetry.space_group_name_H-M   'P 1'
#
loop_
_entity.id
_entity.type
_entity.pdbx_description
1 polymer ?
#
loop_
_entity_poly.entity_id
_entity_poly.type
_entity_poly.pdbx_seq_one_letter_code
_entity_poly.pdbx_strand_id
1 'polypeptide(L)'
;MKDIRKHPFRQPTKIIPTRLVGKTTICPKCKAIFRIPWVENQIFPKQPILPYSGGGQWIPVSINIKCNTPECRETIDIQTPIVEVKSKWNLFGDEAGRLISEPLPNLSTKSLHFFCITLIGLHSTRQKRVERRLRSLKKSICPQKDPSTWVHHFSDIWGSDPKEKQYDLATKRAKIKYAKSFARILRSERPNLASFNISSCIEIASDKRERRVSLKYQKEDVFSQSILLTLDKLRESQLSVSWTFDNIKDSTNGNRTEGWASECFLGLQYLPLFTWLSAGAYIEQPRFVKPGSNFLLEIADFMSFWVAREFERKSIGKDCELSTASFGKGYYQGTIQNGNVLTEWSDSLPLKKFYGFK
;
A
#
# COMPACT_ATOMS: atom_id res chain seq x y z
N MET A 1 12.62 28.57 -4.41
CA MET A 1 12.02 27.28 -3.99
C MET A 1 10.97 27.61 -2.93
N LYS A 2 9.74 27.09 -3.02
CA LYS A 2 8.74 27.34 -1.96
C LYS A 2 9.21 26.68 -0.66
N ASP A 3 9.00 27.34 0.47
CA ASP A 3 9.37 26.80 1.79
C ASP A 3 8.54 25.55 2.09
N ILE A 4 9.18 24.39 2.07
CA ILE A 4 8.51 23.10 2.24
C ILE A 4 7.81 22.96 3.59
N ARG A 5 8.26 23.70 4.61
CA ARG A 5 7.61 23.71 5.93
C ARG A 5 6.20 24.29 5.90
N LYS A 6 5.88 25.05 4.85
CA LYS A 6 4.56 25.64 4.63
C LYS A 6 3.66 24.77 3.76
N HIS A 7 4.17 23.65 3.24
CA HIS A 7 3.34 22.71 2.50
C HIS A 7 2.44 21.95 3.48
N PRO A 8 1.15 21.76 3.16
CA PRO A 8 0.29 20.92 3.97
C PRO A 8 0.85 19.49 3.99
N PHE A 9 0.76 18.84 5.14
CA PHE A 9 1.02 17.41 5.29
C PHE A 9 -0.03 16.80 6.21
N ARG A 10 -0.25 15.49 6.06
CA ARG A 10 -1.19 14.74 6.89
C ARG A 10 -0.45 14.03 8.00
N GLN A 11 -1.13 13.84 9.13
CA GLN A 11 -0.54 13.12 10.25
C GLN A 11 -0.23 11.69 9.80
N PRO A 12 1.04 11.26 9.93
CA PRO A 12 1.43 9.94 9.49
C PRO A 12 0.86 8.86 10.41
N THR A 13 0.82 7.63 9.91
CA THR A 13 0.47 6.47 10.72
C THR A 13 1.45 6.30 11.88
N LYS A 14 0.97 5.76 13.01
CA LYS A 14 1.77 5.58 14.24
C LYS A 14 2.36 4.18 14.36
N ILE A 15 2.55 3.49 13.25
CA ILE A 15 3.07 2.12 13.22
C ILE A 15 4.59 2.12 13.24
N ILE A 16 5.13 1.37 14.20
CA ILE A 16 6.56 1.18 14.40
C ILE A 16 6.86 -0.30 14.17
N PRO A 17 7.78 -0.67 13.25
CA PRO A 17 8.23 -2.04 13.10
C PRO A 17 8.68 -2.63 14.44
N THR A 18 8.31 -3.88 14.72
CA THR A 18 8.57 -4.54 16.02
C THR A 18 10.03 -4.44 16.46
N ARG A 19 10.97 -4.55 15.51
CA ARG A 19 12.42 -4.43 15.76
C ARG A 19 12.89 -3.05 16.26
N LEU A 20 12.04 -2.03 16.19
CA LEU A 20 12.34 -0.65 16.60
C LEU A 20 11.62 -0.22 17.88
N VAL A 21 10.54 -0.90 18.29
CA VAL A 21 9.70 -0.52 19.47
C VAL A 21 10.52 -0.39 20.76
N GLY A 22 11.53 -1.23 20.94
CA GLY A 22 12.40 -1.23 22.11
C GLY A 22 13.71 -0.43 21.97
N LYS A 23 13.97 0.21 20.83
CA LYS A 23 15.24 0.91 20.63
C LYS A 23 15.31 2.16 21.51
N THR A 24 16.40 2.23 22.28
CA THR A 24 16.74 3.34 23.15
C THR A 24 18.01 4.05 22.67
N THR A 25 18.22 5.25 23.19
CA THR A 25 19.48 5.99 23.07
C THR A 25 19.89 6.52 24.45
N ILE A 26 21.11 7.06 24.54
CA ILE A 26 21.67 7.64 25.76
C ILE A 26 22.02 9.10 25.47
N CYS A 27 21.56 10.03 26.31
CA CYS A 27 21.99 11.41 26.22
C CYS A 27 23.49 11.53 26.55
N PRO A 28 24.33 12.13 25.69
CA PRO A 28 25.76 12.27 25.97
C PRO A 28 26.04 13.18 27.17
N LYS A 29 25.14 14.12 27.47
CA LYS A 29 25.26 15.13 28.54
C LYS A 29 24.78 14.63 29.90
N CYS A 30 23.50 14.31 30.05
CA CYS A 30 22.93 13.87 31.34
C CYS A 30 22.92 12.35 31.56
N LYS A 31 23.37 11.56 30.57
CA LYS A 31 23.39 10.08 30.60
C LYS A 31 22.01 9.41 30.73
N ALA A 32 20.92 10.15 30.64
CA ALA A 32 19.57 9.59 30.64
C ALA A 32 19.38 8.64 29.45
N ILE A 33 18.75 7.49 29.73
CA ILE A 33 18.37 6.49 28.73
C ILE A 33 16.89 6.68 28.40
N PHE A 34 16.56 6.78 27.12
CA PHE A 34 15.18 6.97 26.70
C PHE A 34 14.90 6.34 25.34
N ARG A 35 13.61 6.09 25.06
CA ARG A 35 13.15 5.51 23.80
C ARG A 35 13.25 6.54 22.68
N ILE A 36 13.61 6.08 21.49
CA ILE A 36 13.61 6.96 20.31
C ILE A 36 12.16 7.27 19.93
N PRO A 37 11.77 8.55 19.82
CA PRO A 37 10.41 8.95 19.50
C PRO A 37 10.13 8.79 17.99
N TRP A 38 9.97 7.55 17.52
CA TRP A 38 9.87 7.20 16.09
C TRP A 38 8.76 7.92 15.32
N VAL A 39 7.67 8.28 16.00
CA VAL A 39 6.44 8.83 15.41
C VAL A 39 6.20 10.30 15.79
N GLU A 40 7.16 10.95 16.46
CA GLU A 40 7.10 12.38 16.72
C GLU A 40 7.63 13.16 15.52
N ASN A 41 6.87 14.15 15.06
CA ASN A 41 7.25 14.94 13.91
C ASN A 41 8.51 15.78 14.20
N GLN A 42 9.48 15.72 13.30
CA GLN A 42 10.61 16.63 13.28
C GLN A 42 10.18 18.01 12.75
N ILE A 43 11.03 19.03 12.96
CA ILE A 43 10.76 20.39 12.47
C ILE A 43 10.88 20.48 10.94
N PHE A 44 11.78 19.68 10.35
CA PHE A 44 12.07 19.69 8.93
C PHE A 44 11.80 18.31 8.32
N PRO A 45 11.17 18.22 7.15
CA PRO A 45 11.01 16.96 6.47
C PRO A 45 12.38 16.51 5.96
N LYS A 46 12.65 15.22 6.10
CA LYS A 46 13.91 14.60 5.73
C LYS A 46 13.90 14.24 4.25
N GLN A 47 13.74 15.28 3.43
CA GLN A 47 13.78 15.17 1.99
C GLN A 47 15.20 15.16 1.45
N PRO A 48 15.42 14.43 0.35
CA PRO A 48 16.61 14.54 -0.49
C PRO A 48 16.80 15.99 -0.98
N ILE A 49 18.01 16.54 -0.80
CA ILE A 49 18.34 17.88 -1.27
C ILE A 49 19.08 17.76 -2.60
N LEU A 50 18.51 18.35 -3.65
CA LEU A 50 19.13 18.42 -4.97
C LEU A 50 20.17 19.56 -4.99
N PRO A 51 21.45 19.31 -5.33
CA PRO A 51 22.46 20.35 -5.46
C PRO A 51 22.19 21.21 -6.71
N TYR A 52 22.49 22.51 -6.62
CA TYR A 52 22.31 23.47 -7.71
C TYR A 52 23.13 23.16 -8.96
N SER A 53 24.30 22.54 -8.80
CA SER A 53 25.26 22.23 -9.86
C SER A 53 24.94 20.95 -10.64
N GLY A 54 23.92 20.19 -10.23
CA GLY A 54 23.81 18.77 -10.61
C GLY A 54 24.91 17.92 -9.97
N GLY A 55 24.82 16.59 -10.10
CA GLY A 55 25.87 15.66 -9.66
C GLY A 55 25.55 14.75 -8.47
N GLY A 56 24.32 14.77 -7.94
CA GLY A 56 23.92 13.86 -6.86
C GLY A 56 22.73 14.36 -6.08
N GLN A 57 22.51 13.79 -4.90
CA GLN A 57 21.49 14.24 -3.95
C GLN A 57 22.03 14.06 -2.53
N TRP A 58 21.79 15.01 -1.64
CA TRP A 58 22.09 14.86 -0.22
C TRP A 58 20.94 14.15 0.46
N ILE A 59 21.24 12.98 1.03
CA ILE A 59 20.25 12.15 1.73
C ILE A 59 20.48 12.28 3.24
N PRO A 60 19.41 12.44 4.04
CA PRO A 60 19.55 12.46 5.49
C PRO A 60 20.01 11.09 6.01
N VAL A 61 21.16 11.08 6.70
CA VAL A 61 21.77 9.89 7.32
C VAL A 61 21.74 9.94 8.86
N SER A 62 20.98 10.86 9.42
CA SER A 62 20.84 11.02 10.86
C SER A 62 19.50 11.62 11.29
N ILE A 63 19.10 11.32 12.52
CA ILE A 63 17.91 11.85 13.16
C ILE A 63 18.30 12.69 14.37
N ASN A 64 17.82 13.93 14.40
CA ASN A 64 17.99 14.82 15.54
C ASN A 64 16.80 14.64 16.49
N ILE A 65 17.07 14.32 17.75
CA ILE A 65 16.06 14.22 18.81
C ILE A 65 16.49 15.01 20.04
N LYS A 66 15.54 15.49 20.85
CA LYS A 66 15.85 16.18 22.10
C LYS A 66 15.85 15.18 23.25
N CYS A 67 16.79 15.35 24.18
CA CYS A 67 16.77 14.63 25.45
C CYS A 67 15.43 14.86 26.17
N ASN A 68 14.80 13.78 26.65
CA ASN A 68 13.50 13.85 27.32
C ASN A 68 13.57 14.39 28.76
N THR A 69 14.77 14.44 29.37
CA THR A 69 15.02 15.10 30.65
C THR A 69 14.78 16.62 30.55
N PRO A 70 13.81 17.19 31.31
CA PRO A 70 13.41 18.59 31.20
C PRO A 70 14.52 19.62 31.38
N GLU A 71 15.52 19.31 32.21
CA GLU A 71 16.66 20.17 32.55
C GLU A 71 17.76 20.12 31.49
N CYS A 72 17.87 18.99 30.76
CA CYS A 72 18.95 18.78 29.81
C CYS A 72 18.62 19.33 28.43
N ARG A 73 17.49 18.88 27.84
CA ARG A 73 16.99 19.21 26.49
C ARG A 73 18.04 19.21 25.36
N GLU A 74 19.16 18.53 25.56
CA GLU A 74 20.28 18.47 24.61
C GLU A 74 19.81 17.86 23.29
N THR A 75 20.30 18.39 22.17
CA THR A 75 19.99 17.82 20.86
C THR A 75 20.98 16.68 20.59
N ILE A 76 20.44 15.50 20.34
CA ILE A 76 21.20 14.27 20.14
C ILE A 76 21.04 13.88 18.68
N ASP A 77 22.16 13.73 17.99
CA ASP A 77 22.22 13.23 16.63
C ASP A 77 22.42 11.71 16.65
N ILE A 78 21.43 10.97 16.15
CA ILE A 78 21.50 9.51 16.04
C ILE A 78 21.74 9.16 14.58
N GLN A 79 22.87 8.52 14.31
CA GLN A 79 23.21 8.01 12.98
C GLN A 79 22.23 6.91 12.57
N THR A 80 21.69 7.01 11.37
CA THR A 80 20.86 5.94 10.80
C THR A 80 21.74 4.91 10.11
N PRO A 81 21.31 3.64 10.01
CA PRO A 81 22.07 2.64 9.26
C PRO A 81 22.19 3.08 7.80
N ILE A 82 23.40 3.01 7.25
CA ILE A 82 23.62 3.21 5.81
C ILE A 82 23.68 1.83 5.17
N VAL A 83 22.68 1.52 4.35
CA VAL A 83 22.59 0.23 3.66
C VAL A 83 22.75 0.49 2.17
N GLU A 84 23.61 -0.28 1.51
CA GLU A 84 23.80 -0.21 0.06
C GLU A 84 22.49 -0.48 -0.70
N VAL A 85 22.35 0.09 -1.90
CA VAL A 85 21.23 -0.17 -2.80
C VAL A 85 21.69 -1.11 -3.91
N LYS A 86 21.39 -2.41 -3.77
CA LYS A 86 21.75 -3.42 -4.78
C LYS A 86 20.91 -3.32 -6.05
N SER A 87 19.64 -3.00 -5.90
CA SER A 87 18.72 -2.79 -7.02
C SER A 87 17.49 -2.00 -6.56
N LYS A 88 16.68 -1.55 -7.53
CA LYS A 88 15.43 -0.82 -7.30
C LYS A 88 14.23 -1.64 -7.76
N TRP A 89 13.23 -1.78 -6.89
CA TRP A 89 11.96 -2.41 -7.20
C TRP A 89 10.89 -1.36 -7.47
N ASN A 90 10.19 -1.50 -8.59
CA ASN A 90 9.00 -0.70 -8.90
C ASN A 90 7.77 -1.48 -8.45
N LEU A 91 7.03 -0.91 -7.50
CA LEU A 91 5.77 -1.44 -7.01
C LEU A 91 4.60 -0.67 -7.63
N PHE A 92 3.61 -1.41 -8.15
CA PHE A 92 2.41 -0.88 -8.77
C PHE A 92 1.22 -1.16 -7.86
N GLY A 93 0.45 -0.12 -7.54
CA GLY A 93 -0.55 -0.15 -6.50
C GLY A 93 -1.95 0.19 -6.98
N ASP A 94 -2.92 -0.49 -6.40
CA ASP A 94 -4.33 -0.12 -6.50
C ASP A 94 -5.08 -0.45 -5.20
N GLU A 95 -6.24 0.15 -5.00
CA GLU A 95 -7.04 0.08 -3.78
C GLU A 95 -8.43 -0.52 -3.99
N ALA A 96 -8.98 -1.15 -2.94
CA ALA A 96 -10.36 -1.59 -2.95
C ALA A 96 -11.00 -1.44 -1.57
N GLY A 97 -12.22 -0.90 -1.54
CA GLY A 97 -13.05 -0.76 -0.35
C GLY A 97 -14.37 -1.53 -0.45
N ARG A 98 -14.87 -2.04 0.68
CA ARG A 98 -16.19 -2.69 0.80
C ARG A 98 -16.89 -2.23 2.07
N LEU A 99 -18.12 -1.75 1.88
CA LEU A 99 -19.08 -1.50 2.95
C LEU A 99 -19.88 -2.78 3.21
N ILE A 100 -19.82 -3.30 4.43
CA ILE A 100 -20.56 -4.48 4.85
C ILE A 100 -21.62 -4.02 5.85
N SER A 101 -22.85 -3.86 5.39
CA SER A 101 -23.95 -3.35 6.21
C SER A 101 -24.33 -4.30 7.34
N GLU A 102 -24.33 -5.60 7.05
CA GLU A 102 -24.81 -6.67 7.93
C GLU A 102 -23.74 -7.78 8.04
N PRO A 103 -22.67 -7.56 8.82
CA PRO A 103 -21.69 -8.62 9.06
C PRO A 103 -22.28 -9.72 9.95
N LEU A 104 -21.63 -10.88 9.96
CA LEU A 104 -21.97 -11.96 10.88
C LEU A 104 -21.91 -11.46 12.34
N PRO A 105 -22.86 -11.85 13.21
CA PRO A 105 -22.94 -11.35 14.59
C PRO A 105 -21.69 -11.61 15.43
N ASN A 106 -20.90 -12.64 15.09
CA ASN A 106 -19.65 -12.95 15.79
C ASN A 106 -18.45 -12.09 15.36
N LEU A 107 -18.59 -11.26 14.32
CA LEU A 107 -17.56 -10.33 13.86
C LEU A 107 -17.80 -8.91 14.38
N SER A 108 -19.02 -8.40 14.21
CA SER A 108 -19.46 -7.12 14.76
C SER A 108 -21.00 -7.03 14.73
N THR A 109 -21.57 -6.21 15.61
CA THR A 109 -22.98 -5.83 15.59
C THR A 109 -23.25 -4.58 14.76
N LYS A 110 -22.21 -3.90 14.26
CA LYS A 110 -22.27 -2.69 13.44
C LYS A 110 -21.79 -2.95 12.03
N SER A 111 -22.14 -2.08 11.10
CA SER A 111 -21.59 -2.11 9.74
C SER A 111 -20.07 -1.92 9.74
N LEU A 112 -19.39 -2.64 8.86
CA LEU A 112 -17.93 -2.61 8.71
C LEU A 112 -17.53 -1.93 7.41
N HIS A 113 -16.38 -1.26 7.42
CA HIS A 113 -15.66 -0.88 6.20
C HIS A 113 -14.32 -1.61 6.15
N PHE A 114 -14.18 -2.46 5.14
CA PHE A 114 -12.90 -3.03 4.77
C PHE A 114 -12.25 -2.17 3.69
N PHE A 115 -10.97 -1.87 3.85
CA PHE A 115 -10.18 -1.17 2.86
C PHE A 115 -8.81 -1.82 2.73
N CYS A 116 -8.32 -1.97 1.50
CA CYS A 116 -7.00 -2.50 1.23
C CYS A 116 -6.30 -1.77 0.09
N ILE A 117 -4.98 -1.75 0.15
CA ILE A 117 -4.06 -1.41 -0.94
C ILE A 117 -3.23 -2.65 -1.25
N THR A 118 -3.18 -3.03 -2.52
CA THR A 118 -2.28 -4.08 -3.01
C THR A 118 -1.16 -3.44 -3.80
N LEU A 119 0.09 -3.82 -3.52
CA LEU A 119 1.28 -3.42 -4.24
C LEU A 119 1.92 -4.62 -4.93
N ILE A 120 2.18 -4.51 -6.23
CA ILE A 120 2.70 -5.58 -7.07
C ILE A 120 4.06 -5.20 -7.63
N GLY A 121 5.06 -6.08 -7.42
CA GLY A 121 6.37 -5.98 -8.05
C GLY A 121 6.62 -7.21 -8.91
N LEU A 122 7.06 -7.02 -10.16
CA LEU A 122 7.42 -8.12 -11.05
C LEU A 122 8.83 -7.90 -11.59
N HIS A 123 9.67 -8.93 -11.47
CA HIS A 123 11.01 -8.91 -12.03
C HIS A 123 11.01 -8.56 -13.53
N SER A 124 11.89 -7.65 -13.94
CA SER A 124 11.89 -7.06 -15.29
C SER A 124 11.93 -8.11 -16.42
N THR A 125 12.72 -9.17 -16.23
CA THR A 125 12.86 -10.28 -17.19
C THR A 125 11.56 -11.06 -17.43
N ARG A 126 10.58 -10.97 -16.53
CA ARG A 126 9.29 -11.66 -16.63
C ARG A 126 8.18 -10.78 -17.20
N GLN A 127 8.35 -9.45 -17.19
CA GLN A 127 7.26 -8.52 -17.53
C GLN A 127 6.69 -8.75 -18.93
N LYS A 128 7.53 -8.82 -19.98
CA LYS A 128 7.07 -9.05 -21.36
C LYS A 128 6.26 -10.34 -21.53
N ARG A 129 6.64 -11.41 -20.82
CA ARG A 129 5.95 -12.71 -20.86
C ARG A 129 4.57 -12.58 -20.23
N VAL A 130 4.47 -11.95 -19.06
CA VAL A 130 3.21 -11.77 -18.33
C VAL A 130 2.27 -10.88 -19.09
N GLU A 131 2.77 -9.75 -19.60
CA GLU A 131 2.01 -8.81 -20.41
C GLU A 131 1.39 -9.52 -21.63
N ARG A 132 2.16 -10.33 -22.36
CA ARG A 132 1.64 -11.09 -23.50
C ARG A 132 0.51 -12.05 -23.11
N ARG A 133 0.67 -12.76 -21.98
CA ARG A 133 -0.36 -13.70 -21.48
C ARG A 133 -1.62 -12.97 -21.04
N LEU A 134 -1.48 -11.81 -20.40
CA LEU A 134 -2.61 -10.96 -20.01
C LEU A 134 -3.32 -10.36 -21.23
N ARG A 135 -2.57 -9.86 -22.23
CA ARG A 135 -3.15 -9.38 -23.50
C ARG A 135 -3.93 -10.49 -24.20
N SER A 136 -3.40 -11.71 -24.26
CA SER A 136 -4.11 -12.87 -24.81
C SER A 136 -5.39 -13.19 -24.03
N LEU A 137 -5.33 -13.16 -22.70
CA LEU A 137 -6.50 -13.37 -21.84
C LEU A 137 -7.56 -12.26 -22.05
N LYS A 138 -7.16 -10.99 -22.08
CA LYS A 138 -8.04 -9.84 -22.38
C LYS A 138 -8.72 -10.01 -23.75
N LYS A 139 -7.99 -10.44 -24.77
CA LYS A 139 -8.53 -10.68 -26.12
C LYS A 139 -9.64 -11.74 -26.11
N SER A 140 -9.55 -12.75 -25.23
CA SER A 140 -10.54 -13.82 -25.15
C SER A 140 -11.93 -13.37 -24.69
N ILE A 141 -12.04 -12.22 -24.01
CA ILE A 141 -13.32 -11.69 -23.53
C ILE A 141 -13.75 -10.42 -24.27
N CYS A 142 -12.88 -9.84 -25.09
CA CYS A 142 -13.22 -8.70 -25.93
C CYS A 142 -12.46 -8.80 -27.27
N PRO A 143 -12.82 -9.76 -28.14
CA PRO A 143 -12.07 -10.05 -29.36
C PRO A 143 -12.13 -8.91 -30.39
N GLN A 144 -13.11 -8.02 -30.29
CA GLN A 144 -13.28 -6.90 -31.23
C GLN A 144 -12.39 -5.69 -30.91
N LYS A 145 -11.84 -5.58 -29.70
CA LYS A 145 -10.95 -4.48 -29.30
C LYS A 145 -9.51 -4.97 -29.20
N ASP A 146 -8.55 -4.07 -29.41
CA ASP A 146 -7.14 -4.34 -29.13
C ASP A 146 -6.91 -4.29 -27.59
N PRO A 147 -6.36 -5.34 -26.96
CA PRO A 147 -6.04 -5.34 -25.54
C PRO A 147 -5.18 -4.18 -25.04
N SER A 148 -4.42 -3.49 -25.91
CA SER A 148 -3.67 -2.28 -25.53
C SER A 148 -4.50 -1.00 -25.45
N THR A 149 -5.71 -0.97 -26.01
CA THR A 149 -6.50 0.26 -26.11
C THR A 149 -7.51 0.43 -24.98
N TRP A 150 -7.63 -0.54 -24.07
CA TRP A 150 -8.54 -0.48 -22.95
C TRP A 150 -7.93 -1.06 -21.68
N VAL A 151 -8.39 -0.55 -20.54
CA VAL A 151 -7.90 -0.93 -19.21
C VAL A 151 -8.79 -2.02 -18.62
N HIS A 152 -8.15 -3.01 -18.01
CA HIS A 152 -8.84 -4.07 -17.31
C HIS A 152 -9.21 -3.66 -15.87
N HIS A 153 -10.36 -2.99 -15.71
CA HIS A 153 -10.98 -2.75 -14.40
C HIS A 153 -11.88 -3.93 -14.01
N PHE A 154 -11.50 -4.66 -12.97
CA PHE A 154 -12.15 -5.92 -12.64
C PHE A 154 -13.55 -5.72 -12.04
N SER A 155 -13.81 -4.58 -11.41
CA SER A 155 -15.17 -4.21 -10.97
C SER A 155 -16.14 -4.12 -12.16
N ASP A 156 -15.69 -3.57 -13.30
CA ASP A 156 -16.49 -3.46 -14.51
C ASP A 156 -16.75 -4.84 -15.13
N ILE A 157 -15.71 -5.67 -15.23
CA ILE A 157 -15.83 -7.04 -15.73
C ILE A 157 -16.77 -7.87 -14.85
N TRP A 158 -16.63 -7.74 -13.54
CA TRP A 158 -17.45 -8.48 -12.58
C TRP A 158 -18.90 -7.99 -12.59
N GLY A 159 -19.11 -6.68 -12.70
CA GLY A 159 -20.42 -6.02 -12.71
C GLY A 159 -21.15 -6.04 -14.06
N SER A 160 -20.45 -6.27 -15.17
CA SER A 160 -21.01 -6.12 -16.52
C SER A 160 -22.30 -6.90 -16.75
N ASP A 161 -23.32 -6.23 -17.30
CA ASP A 161 -24.56 -6.89 -17.73
C ASP A 161 -24.30 -7.67 -19.04
N PRO A 162 -24.70 -8.94 -19.14
CA PRO A 162 -24.68 -9.69 -20.40
C PRO A 162 -25.33 -8.96 -21.59
N LYS A 163 -26.33 -8.10 -21.33
CA LYS A 163 -27.05 -7.34 -22.35
C LYS A 163 -26.23 -6.20 -22.96
N GLU A 164 -25.30 -5.62 -22.20
CA GLU A 164 -24.44 -4.52 -22.67
C GLU A 164 -23.36 -5.01 -23.66
N LYS A 165 -23.12 -6.33 -23.73
CA LYS A 165 -22.17 -6.99 -24.65
C LYS A 165 -20.76 -6.39 -24.67
N GLN A 166 -20.36 -5.66 -23.62
CA GLN A 166 -19.03 -5.06 -23.50
C GLN A 166 -17.93 -6.14 -23.40
N TYR A 167 -18.23 -7.21 -22.67
CA TYR A 167 -17.37 -8.38 -22.51
C TYR A 167 -18.17 -9.64 -22.87
N ASP A 168 -17.49 -10.60 -23.51
CA ASP A 168 -18.00 -11.93 -23.82
C ASP A 168 -18.00 -12.83 -22.57
N LEU A 169 -18.74 -12.40 -21.55
CA LEU A 169 -18.82 -13.02 -20.22
C LEU A 169 -20.26 -13.00 -19.71
N ALA A 170 -21.16 -13.68 -20.43
CA ALA A 170 -22.60 -13.65 -20.19
C ALA A 170 -23.06 -14.30 -18.87
N THR A 171 -22.21 -15.07 -18.19
CA THR A 171 -22.60 -15.79 -16.96
C THR A 171 -21.60 -15.60 -15.83
N LYS A 172 -22.08 -15.68 -14.58
CA LYS A 172 -21.21 -15.70 -13.39
C LYS A 172 -20.14 -16.80 -13.49
N ARG A 173 -20.49 -17.98 -14.04
CA ARG A 173 -19.54 -19.09 -14.27
C ARG A 173 -18.42 -18.70 -15.24
N ALA A 174 -18.74 -18.00 -16.33
CA ALA A 174 -17.75 -17.51 -17.29
C ALA A 174 -16.81 -16.48 -16.62
N LYS A 175 -17.35 -15.53 -15.86
CA LYS A 175 -16.56 -14.54 -15.10
C LYS A 175 -15.61 -15.21 -14.11
N ILE A 176 -16.07 -16.24 -13.39
CA ILE A 176 -15.21 -17.03 -12.48
C ILE A 176 -14.11 -17.78 -13.24
N LYS A 177 -14.44 -18.41 -14.38
CA LYS A 177 -13.45 -19.12 -15.22
C LYS A 177 -12.36 -18.16 -15.72
N TYR A 178 -12.75 -16.95 -16.11
CA TYR A 178 -11.84 -15.89 -16.49
C TYR A 178 -10.94 -15.46 -15.33
N ALA A 179 -11.53 -15.17 -14.16
CA ALA A 179 -10.81 -14.80 -12.95
C ALA A 179 -9.79 -15.87 -12.52
N LYS A 180 -10.17 -17.15 -12.57
CA LYS A 180 -9.27 -18.29 -12.32
C LYS A 180 -8.11 -18.37 -13.32
N SER A 181 -8.35 -18.01 -14.58
CA SER A 181 -7.31 -17.98 -15.61
C SER A 181 -6.33 -16.83 -15.38
N PHE A 182 -6.82 -15.66 -14.95
CA PHE A 182 -5.99 -14.54 -14.52
C PHE A 182 -5.13 -14.94 -13.31
N ALA A 183 -5.74 -15.50 -12.26
CA ALA A 183 -5.04 -16.00 -11.07
C ALA A 183 -3.95 -17.03 -11.40
N ARG A 184 -4.22 -17.94 -12.36
CA ARG A 184 -3.23 -18.92 -12.82
C ARG A 184 -2.01 -18.26 -13.46
N ILE A 185 -2.19 -17.17 -14.21
CA ILE A 185 -1.06 -16.40 -14.73
C ILE A 185 -0.21 -15.90 -13.56
N LEU A 186 -0.81 -15.23 -12.57
CA LEU A 186 -0.10 -14.69 -11.41
C LEU A 186 0.66 -15.77 -10.63
N ARG A 187 -0.02 -16.87 -10.30
CA ARG A 187 0.57 -17.98 -9.54
C ARG A 187 1.76 -18.60 -10.27
N SER A 188 1.69 -18.73 -11.59
CA SER A 188 2.78 -19.31 -12.40
C SER A 188 4.03 -18.42 -12.53
N GLU A 189 3.96 -17.17 -12.07
CA GLU A 189 5.09 -16.23 -12.09
C GLU A 189 5.75 -16.08 -10.71
N ARG A 190 5.22 -16.74 -9.67
CA ARG A 190 5.93 -16.90 -8.40
C ARG A 190 7.20 -17.75 -8.62
N PRO A 191 8.35 -17.41 -8.01
CA PRO A 191 8.56 -16.34 -7.01
C PRO A 191 8.91 -14.95 -7.58
N ASN A 192 8.95 -14.77 -8.91
CA ASN A 192 9.37 -13.50 -9.53
C ASN A 192 8.35 -12.37 -9.42
N LEU A 193 7.10 -12.71 -9.10
CA LEU A 193 6.04 -11.78 -8.72
C LEU A 193 6.03 -11.67 -7.19
N ALA A 194 6.22 -10.46 -6.66
CA ALA A 194 5.97 -10.12 -5.26
C ALA A 194 4.65 -9.35 -5.15
N SER A 195 3.90 -9.60 -4.07
CA SER A 195 2.66 -8.89 -3.79
C SER A 195 2.59 -8.56 -2.31
N PHE A 196 2.25 -7.32 -1.99
CA PHE A 196 2.02 -6.85 -0.63
C PHE A 196 0.58 -6.38 -0.52
N ASN A 197 -0.20 -6.97 0.37
CA ASN A 197 -1.60 -6.60 0.61
C ASN A 197 -1.70 -5.98 2.00
N ILE A 198 -1.99 -4.69 2.06
CA ILE A 198 -2.08 -3.90 3.28
C ILE A 198 -3.53 -3.53 3.48
N SER A 199 -4.11 -3.94 4.62
CA SER A 199 -5.55 -3.87 4.82
C SER A 199 -5.95 -3.50 6.24
N SER A 200 -7.10 -2.83 6.34
CA SER A 200 -7.72 -2.42 7.59
C SER A 200 -9.22 -2.67 7.53
N CYS A 201 -9.82 -2.98 8.67
CA CYS A 201 -11.26 -3.05 8.84
C CYS A 201 -11.66 -2.19 10.03
N ILE A 202 -12.66 -1.33 9.86
CA ILE A 202 -13.19 -0.47 10.92
C ILE A 202 -14.70 -0.67 11.04
N GLU A 203 -15.23 -0.50 12.25
CA GLU A 203 -16.65 -0.26 12.43
C GLU A 203 -16.99 1.15 11.95
N ILE A 204 -18.13 1.30 11.28
CA ILE A 204 -18.56 2.58 10.75
C ILE A 204 -19.61 3.19 11.65
N ALA A 205 -19.44 4.48 11.96
CA ALA A 205 -20.45 5.27 12.63
C ALA A 205 -21.76 5.35 11.81
N SER A 206 -22.89 5.36 12.53
CA SER A 206 -24.20 5.64 11.94
C SER A 206 -24.27 7.06 11.41
N ASP A 207 -23.61 8.02 12.09
CA ASP A 207 -23.53 9.41 11.65
C ASP A 207 -22.73 9.55 10.35
N LYS A 208 -23.29 10.31 9.40
CA LYS A 208 -22.73 10.48 8.05
C LYS A 208 -21.41 11.27 8.06
N ARG A 209 -21.27 12.25 8.96
CA ARG A 209 -20.08 13.10 9.05
C ARG A 209 -18.93 12.30 9.66
N GLU A 210 -19.15 11.64 10.78
CA GLU A 210 -18.18 10.75 11.43
C GLU A 210 -17.76 9.61 10.52
N ARG A 211 -18.70 9.00 9.80
CA ARG A 211 -18.42 8.00 8.76
C ARG A 211 -17.43 8.53 7.73
N ARG A 212 -17.70 9.69 7.14
CA ARG A 212 -16.81 10.28 6.11
C ARG A 212 -15.41 10.55 6.66
N VAL A 213 -15.30 11.02 7.90
CA VAL A 213 -14.01 11.26 8.57
C VAL A 213 -13.27 9.94 8.78
N SER A 214 -13.95 8.90 9.27
CA SER A 214 -13.35 7.60 9.56
C SER A 214 -12.87 6.89 8.30
N LEU A 215 -13.66 6.90 7.22
CA LEU A 215 -13.29 6.33 5.92
C LEU A 215 -12.07 7.03 5.33
N LYS A 216 -12.04 8.37 5.43
CA LYS A 216 -10.91 9.18 4.99
C LYS A 216 -9.65 8.84 5.78
N TYR A 217 -9.75 8.78 7.11
CA TYR A 217 -8.63 8.43 7.98
C TYR A 217 -8.10 7.03 7.69
N GLN A 218 -8.99 6.03 7.53
CA GLN A 218 -8.59 4.67 7.21
C GLN A 218 -7.82 4.60 5.88
N LYS A 219 -8.28 5.30 4.84
CA LYS A 219 -7.58 5.35 3.55
C LYS A 219 -6.18 5.95 3.69
N GLU A 220 -6.05 7.08 4.39
CA GLU A 220 -4.76 7.75 4.63
C GLU A 220 -3.79 6.91 5.47
N ASP A 221 -4.33 6.21 6.46
CA ASP A 221 -3.58 5.31 7.35
C ASP A 221 -3.08 4.07 6.59
N VAL A 222 -3.94 3.36 5.85
CA VAL A 222 -3.56 2.20 5.03
C VAL A 222 -2.56 2.58 3.94
N PHE A 223 -2.72 3.76 3.32
CA PHE A 223 -1.73 4.28 2.36
C PHE A 223 -0.36 4.48 3.03
N SER A 224 -0.32 5.20 4.15
CA SER A 224 0.92 5.45 4.90
C SER A 224 1.60 4.16 5.35
N GLN A 225 0.82 3.17 5.79
CA GLN A 225 1.29 1.83 6.14
C GLN A 225 1.91 1.11 4.94
N SER A 226 1.25 1.15 3.78
CA SER A 226 1.75 0.50 2.57
C SER A 226 3.14 1.01 2.19
N ILE A 227 3.39 2.32 2.33
CA ILE A 227 4.69 2.94 2.07
C ILE A 227 5.71 2.49 3.12
N LEU A 228 5.44 2.70 4.41
CA LEU A 228 6.41 2.39 5.47
C LEU A 228 6.81 0.92 5.51
N LEU A 229 5.84 0.02 5.32
CA LEU A 229 6.10 -1.43 5.44
C LEU A 229 6.79 -1.99 4.21
N THR A 230 6.44 -1.54 3.00
CA THR A 230 7.19 -1.96 1.82
C THR A 230 8.59 -1.36 1.80
N LEU A 231 8.76 -0.13 2.31
CA LEU A 231 10.08 0.46 2.52
C LEU A 231 10.92 -0.39 3.48
N ASP A 232 10.39 -0.71 4.67
CA ASP A 232 11.08 -1.54 5.67
C ASP A 232 11.48 -2.91 5.09
N LYS A 233 10.52 -3.63 4.49
CA LYS A 233 10.75 -4.98 3.95
C LYS A 233 11.76 -5.01 2.81
N LEU A 234 11.74 -4.02 1.91
CA LEU A 234 12.68 -3.97 0.79
C LEU A 234 14.07 -3.50 1.23
N ARG A 235 14.17 -2.52 2.15
CA ARG A 235 15.46 -2.07 2.67
C ARG A 235 16.14 -3.12 3.55
N GLU A 236 15.39 -3.94 4.29
CA GLU A 236 15.91 -5.15 4.96
C GLU A 236 16.65 -6.09 3.98
N SER A 237 16.26 -6.07 2.70
CA SER A 237 16.89 -6.85 1.63
C SER A 237 17.83 -6.04 0.73
N GLN A 238 18.27 -4.85 1.16
CA GLN A 238 19.13 -3.94 0.40
C GLN A 238 18.54 -3.46 -0.95
N LEU A 239 17.21 -3.52 -1.10
CA LEU A 239 16.47 -3.06 -2.28
C LEU A 239 15.91 -1.67 -2.03
N SER A 240 16.02 -0.74 -2.99
CA SER A 240 15.25 0.51 -2.95
C SER A 240 13.89 0.31 -3.61
N VAL A 241 12.99 1.26 -3.40
CA VAL A 241 11.59 1.14 -3.83
C VAL A 241 11.11 2.42 -4.50
N SER A 242 10.28 2.25 -5.53
CA SER A 242 9.42 3.28 -6.10
C SER A 242 7.99 2.76 -6.13
N TRP A 243 7.03 3.65 -5.89
CA TRP A 243 5.61 3.32 -5.94
C TRP A 243 4.94 4.04 -7.10
N THR A 244 4.08 3.33 -7.81
CA THR A 244 3.24 3.85 -8.89
C THR A 244 1.80 3.44 -8.62
N PHE A 245 0.87 4.39 -8.61
CA PHE A 245 -0.56 4.16 -8.39
C PHE A 245 -1.37 4.70 -9.57
N ASP A 246 -2.56 4.17 -9.77
CA ASP A 246 -3.56 4.76 -10.66
C ASP A 246 -4.08 6.08 -10.07
N ASN A 247 -4.35 7.06 -10.93
CA ASN A 247 -4.98 8.32 -10.54
C ASN A 247 -6.51 8.20 -10.54
N ILE A 248 -7.23 8.74 -9.55
CA ILE A 248 -8.71 8.68 -9.50
C ILE A 248 -9.42 9.21 -10.75
N LYS A 249 -8.80 10.11 -11.55
CA LYS A 249 -9.34 10.57 -12.85
C LYS A 249 -8.24 10.71 -13.89
N ASP A 250 -8.57 10.47 -15.17
CA ASP A 250 -7.69 10.72 -16.30
C ASP A 250 -7.33 12.21 -16.34
N SER A 251 -6.11 12.53 -15.91
CA SER A 251 -5.61 13.90 -15.75
C SER A 251 -4.88 14.36 -17.01
N THR A 252 -5.28 13.85 -18.19
CA THR A 252 -4.66 14.15 -19.50
C THR A 252 -4.58 15.64 -19.82
N ASN A 253 -5.37 16.49 -19.14
CA ASN A 253 -5.36 17.95 -19.27
C ASN A 253 -4.75 18.72 -18.08
N GLY A 254 -4.03 18.07 -17.15
CA GLY A 254 -3.26 18.80 -16.12
C GLY A 254 -2.81 17.96 -14.92
N ASN A 255 -1.88 18.51 -14.13
CA ASN A 255 -1.31 17.90 -12.91
C ASN A 255 -2.31 17.84 -11.74
N ARG A 256 -3.47 17.18 -11.89
CA ARG A 256 -4.26 16.75 -10.72
C ARG A 256 -3.60 15.51 -10.13
N THR A 257 -2.46 15.73 -9.46
CA THR A 257 -1.88 14.78 -8.52
C THR A 257 -2.83 14.60 -7.34
N GLU A 258 -2.90 13.39 -6.79
CA GLU A 258 -3.62 13.12 -5.55
C GLU A 258 -2.95 13.87 -4.39
N GLY A 259 -3.37 15.13 -4.17
CA GLY A 259 -2.77 16.01 -3.18
C GLY A 259 -2.72 15.37 -1.79
N TRP A 260 -3.75 14.60 -1.43
CA TRP A 260 -3.81 13.90 -0.14
C TRP A 260 -2.71 12.83 0.00
N ALA A 261 -2.37 12.09 -1.05
CA ALA A 261 -1.35 11.05 -1.00
C ALA A 261 0.06 11.68 -0.95
N SER A 262 0.27 12.76 -1.69
CA SER A 262 1.46 13.61 -1.57
C SER A 262 1.64 14.16 -0.15
N GLU A 263 0.55 14.67 0.45
CA GLU A 263 0.53 15.18 1.82
C GLU A 263 0.80 14.06 2.85
N CYS A 264 0.31 12.83 2.63
CA CYS A 264 0.61 11.68 3.47
C CYS A 264 2.10 11.32 3.38
N PHE A 265 2.64 11.20 2.17
CA PHE A 265 4.05 10.86 1.96
C PHE A 265 4.98 11.92 2.56
N LEU A 266 4.67 13.20 2.37
CA LEU A 266 5.40 14.29 3.02
C LEU A 266 5.32 14.17 4.55
N GLY A 267 4.15 13.84 5.10
CA GLY A 267 3.97 13.57 6.54
C GLY A 267 4.88 12.46 7.05
N LEU A 268 5.06 11.38 6.28
CA LEU A 268 6.01 10.32 6.61
C LEU A 268 7.45 10.85 6.70
N GLN A 269 7.85 11.76 5.81
CA GLN A 269 9.21 12.32 5.79
C GLN A 269 9.53 13.20 7.00
N TYR A 270 8.53 13.62 7.78
CA TYR A 270 8.74 14.29 9.06
C TYR A 270 9.08 13.32 10.20
N LEU A 271 8.94 12.01 10.00
CA LEU A 271 9.20 11.03 11.04
C LEU A 271 10.68 10.62 11.11
N PRO A 272 11.27 10.52 12.32
CA PRO A 272 12.55 9.84 12.52
C PRO A 272 12.52 8.42 11.96
N LEU A 273 11.38 7.74 12.08
CA LEU A 273 11.16 6.41 11.52
C LEU A 273 11.45 6.35 10.02
N PHE A 274 10.95 7.31 9.23
CA PHE A 274 11.14 7.29 7.78
C PHE A 274 12.62 7.40 7.40
N THR A 275 13.37 8.27 8.09
CA THR A 275 14.82 8.41 7.87
C THR A 275 15.56 7.12 8.22
N TRP A 276 15.19 6.49 9.33
CA TRP A 276 15.77 5.21 9.74
C TRP A 276 15.47 4.10 8.74
N LEU A 277 14.22 3.98 8.28
CA LEU A 277 13.80 2.97 7.31
C LEU A 277 14.41 3.19 5.94
N SER A 278 14.59 4.44 5.51
CA SER A 278 15.26 4.77 4.25
C SER A 278 16.71 4.30 4.22
N ALA A 279 17.36 4.24 5.40
CA ALA A 279 18.69 3.68 5.59
C ALA A 279 19.75 4.24 4.61
N GLY A 280 19.74 5.56 4.44
CA GLY A 280 20.64 6.29 3.53
C GLY A 280 20.27 6.21 2.04
N ALA A 281 19.16 5.57 1.66
CA ALA A 281 18.70 5.52 0.28
C ALA A 281 17.84 6.73 -0.10
N TYR A 282 17.93 7.15 -1.37
CA TYR A 282 16.96 8.07 -1.98
C TYR A 282 15.60 7.40 -2.13
N ILE A 283 14.57 7.96 -1.48
CA ILE A 283 13.19 7.48 -1.59
C ILE A 283 12.36 8.47 -2.40
N GLU A 284 11.98 8.05 -3.60
CA GLU A 284 11.13 8.83 -4.50
C GLU A 284 9.70 8.94 -3.95
N GLN A 285 9.09 10.10 -4.19
CA GLN A 285 7.66 10.27 -3.97
C GLN A 285 6.86 9.29 -4.85
N PRO A 286 5.76 8.71 -4.34
CA PRO A 286 4.84 7.91 -5.14
C PRO A 286 4.35 8.65 -6.37
N ARG A 287 4.34 7.97 -7.52
CA ARG A 287 3.87 8.50 -8.79
C ARG A 287 2.42 8.10 -9.00
N PHE A 288 1.60 9.02 -9.49
CA PHE A 288 0.22 8.76 -9.90
C PHE A 288 0.16 8.88 -11.42
N VAL A 289 -0.23 7.80 -12.08
CA VAL A 289 -0.25 7.71 -13.54
C VAL A 289 -1.68 7.56 -14.04
N LYS A 290 -1.86 7.72 -15.35
CA LYS A 290 -3.16 7.45 -15.98
C LYS A 290 -3.62 6.02 -15.63
N PRO A 291 -4.88 5.83 -15.22
CA PRO A 291 -5.43 4.52 -14.91
C PRO A 291 -5.09 3.46 -15.95
N GLY A 292 -4.60 2.31 -15.49
CA GLY A 292 -4.27 1.17 -16.34
C GLY A 292 -3.21 1.42 -17.42
N SER A 293 -2.44 2.50 -17.31
CA SER A 293 -1.32 2.78 -18.22
C SER A 293 -0.21 1.73 -18.17
N ASN A 294 -0.21 0.85 -17.16
CA ASN A 294 0.69 -0.27 -17.02
C ASN A 294 -0.09 -1.53 -16.63
N PHE A 295 0.21 -2.68 -17.25
CA PHE A 295 -0.48 -3.94 -16.95
C PHE A 295 -0.30 -4.40 -15.49
N LEU A 296 0.75 -3.97 -14.78
CA LEU A 296 0.94 -4.29 -13.37
C LEU A 296 -0.09 -3.59 -12.47
N LEU A 297 -0.64 -2.44 -12.91
CA LEU A 297 -1.77 -1.77 -12.24
C LEU A 297 -3.05 -2.58 -12.42
N GLU A 298 -3.26 -3.20 -13.59
CA GLU A 298 -4.38 -4.14 -13.80
C GLU A 298 -4.26 -5.40 -12.91
N ILE A 299 -3.03 -5.87 -12.64
CA ILE A 299 -2.80 -6.96 -11.68
C ILE A 299 -3.11 -6.49 -10.25
N ALA A 300 -2.72 -5.27 -9.89
CA ALA A 300 -3.00 -4.69 -8.57
C ALA A 300 -4.51 -4.53 -8.35
N ASP A 301 -5.26 -3.99 -9.32
CA ASP A 301 -6.74 -3.87 -9.31
C ASP A 301 -7.38 -5.25 -9.11
N PHE A 302 -6.98 -6.24 -9.91
CA PHE A 302 -7.49 -7.60 -9.81
C PHE A 302 -7.27 -8.19 -8.41
N MET A 303 -6.07 -8.06 -7.85
CA MET A 303 -5.76 -8.60 -6.52
C MET A 303 -6.50 -7.83 -5.41
N SER A 304 -6.47 -6.50 -5.42
CA SER A 304 -7.21 -5.65 -4.46
C SER A 304 -8.70 -5.97 -4.47
N PHE A 305 -9.31 -6.11 -5.65
CA PHE A 305 -10.71 -6.48 -5.80
C PHE A 305 -11.02 -7.79 -5.08
N TRP A 306 -10.23 -8.84 -5.32
CA TRP A 306 -10.50 -10.16 -4.75
C TRP A 306 -10.15 -10.27 -3.28
N VAL A 307 -9.13 -9.54 -2.80
CA VAL A 307 -8.85 -9.41 -1.36
C VAL A 307 -10.05 -8.79 -0.65
N ALA A 308 -10.54 -7.66 -1.15
CA ALA A 308 -11.71 -7.00 -0.56
C ALA A 308 -12.98 -7.84 -0.69
N ARG A 309 -13.17 -8.54 -1.82
CA ARG A 309 -14.31 -9.43 -2.04
C ARG A 309 -14.26 -10.67 -1.14
N GLU A 310 -13.10 -11.28 -0.94
CA GLU A 310 -12.98 -12.43 -0.03
C GLU A 310 -13.34 -12.04 1.40
N PHE A 311 -12.86 -10.88 1.86
CA PHE A 311 -13.25 -10.32 3.15
C PHE A 311 -14.77 -10.08 3.23
N GLU A 312 -15.35 -9.37 2.26
CA GLU A 312 -16.78 -9.08 2.21
C GLU A 312 -17.63 -10.36 2.27
N ARG A 313 -17.33 -11.34 1.40
CA ARG A 313 -18.11 -12.57 1.30
C ARG A 313 -18.06 -13.38 2.58
N LYS A 314 -16.87 -13.53 3.17
CA LYS A 314 -16.71 -14.23 4.45
C LYS A 314 -17.39 -13.47 5.58
N SER A 315 -17.37 -12.13 5.55
CA SER A 315 -18.01 -11.29 6.58
C SER A 315 -19.53 -11.47 6.65
N ILE A 316 -20.16 -11.93 5.56
CA ILE A 316 -21.60 -12.19 5.48
C ILE A 316 -21.93 -13.69 5.41
N GLY A 317 -21.00 -14.56 5.82
CA GLY A 317 -21.21 -16.02 5.87
C GLY A 317 -21.32 -16.70 4.50
N LYS A 318 -20.84 -16.05 3.43
CA LYS A 318 -20.89 -16.60 2.08
C LYS A 318 -19.51 -17.02 1.60
N ASP A 319 -19.48 -18.01 0.72
CA ASP A 319 -18.24 -18.34 0.03
C ASP A 319 -17.85 -17.29 -1.01
N CYS A 320 -16.55 -17.07 -1.10
CA CYS A 320 -15.94 -16.24 -2.13
C CYS A 320 -15.73 -17.08 -3.39
N GLU A 321 -16.05 -16.49 -4.55
CA GLU A 321 -16.01 -17.20 -5.81
C GLU A 321 -14.58 -17.53 -6.30
N LEU A 322 -13.61 -16.76 -5.82
CA LEU A 322 -12.18 -16.99 -6.03
C LEU A 322 -11.45 -16.62 -4.74
N SER A 323 -10.91 -17.63 -4.05
CA SER A 323 -10.08 -17.37 -2.87
C SER A 323 -8.76 -16.75 -3.28
N THR A 324 -8.25 -15.83 -2.45
CA THR A 324 -6.91 -15.22 -2.63
C THR A 324 -5.79 -16.26 -2.61
N ALA A 325 -6.03 -17.44 -2.02
CA ALA A 325 -5.17 -18.63 -2.13
C ALA A 325 -4.76 -18.96 -3.59
N SER A 326 -5.61 -18.59 -4.54
CA SER A 326 -5.38 -18.84 -5.97
C SER A 326 -4.23 -18.01 -6.56
N PHE A 327 -3.82 -16.92 -5.90
CA PHE A 327 -2.75 -16.01 -6.35
C PHE A 327 -1.36 -16.50 -5.96
N GLY A 328 -1.29 -17.50 -5.07
CA GLY A 328 -0.07 -17.98 -4.43
C GLY A 328 0.47 -17.01 -3.38
N LYS A 329 1.50 -17.47 -2.67
CA LYS A 329 2.13 -16.76 -1.54
C LYS A 329 2.37 -15.27 -1.79
N GLY A 330 1.88 -14.45 -0.86
CA GLY A 330 2.06 -13.01 -0.82
C GLY A 330 2.33 -12.51 0.60
N TYR A 331 2.78 -11.27 0.72
CA TYR A 331 2.87 -10.59 2.00
C TYR A 331 1.51 -9.97 2.33
N TYR A 332 1.04 -10.19 3.55
CA TYR A 332 -0.22 -9.68 4.04
C TYR A 332 0.00 -8.92 5.34
N GLN A 333 -0.75 -7.83 5.48
CA GLN A 333 -0.83 -7.05 6.68
C GLN A 333 -2.29 -6.70 6.98
N GLY A 334 -2.69 -6.92 8.23
CA GLY A 334 -4.00 -6.54 8.75
C GLY A 334 -3.88 -5.74 10.05
N THR A 335 -4.66 -4.67 10.16
CA THR A 335 -4.90 -3.98 11.43
C THR A 335 -6.04 -4.65 12.17
N ILE A 336 -5.75 -5.16 13.37
CA ILE A 336 -6.72 -5.88 14.21
C ILE A 336 -7.49 -4.89 15.11
N GLN A 337 -8.56 -5.34 15.77
CA GLN A 337 -9.49 -4.47 16.52
C GLN A 337 -8.83 -3.58 17.59
N ASN A 338 -7.73 -4.00 18.22
CA ASN A 338 -7.02 -3.19 19.21
C ASN A 338 -6.03 -2.17 18.59
N GLY A 339 -6.05 -2.00 17.26
CA GLY A 339 -5.15 -1.12 16.53
C GLY A 339 -3.77 -1.72 16.23
N ASN A 340 -3.46 -2.93 16.73
CA ASN A 340 -2.19 -3.57 16.42
C ASN A 340 -2.16 -4.03 14.96
N VAL A 341 -0.97 -3.98 14.38
CA VAL A 341 -0.72 -4.49 13.04
C VAL A 341 -0.07 -5.86 13.12
N LEU A 342 -0.67 -6.82 12.42
CA LEU A 342 -0.10 -8.15 12.19
C LEU A 342 0.37 -8.24 10.75
N THR A 343 1.47 -8.97 10.54
CA THR A 343 2.05 -9.20 9.23
C THR A 343 2.42 -10.66 9.07
N GLU A 344 2.31 -11.20 7.87
CA GLU A 344 2.88 -12.51 7.52
C GLU A 344 2.97 -12.73 6.01
N TRP A 345 3.81 -13.69 5.63
CA TRP A 345 3.74 -14.28 4.30
C TRP A 345 2.78 -15.47 4.33
N SER A 346 1.71 -15.42 3.55
CA SER A 346 0.66 -16.42 3.53
C SER A 346 0.23 -16.71 2.09
N ASP A 347 -0.35 -17.89 1.86
CA ASP A 347 -0.94 -18.23 0.56
C ASP A 347 -2.28 -17.51 0.32
N SER A 348 -3.01 -17.16 1.38
CA SER A 348 -4.28 -16.43 1.33
C SER A 348 -4.33 -15.28 2.34
N LEU A 349 -5.34 -14.42 2.22
CA LEU A 349 -5.67 -13.42 3.24
C LEU A 349 -5.86 -14.12 4.61
N PRO A 350 -5.04 -13.80 5.64
CA PRO A 350 -5.11 -14.42 6.96
C PRO A 350 -6.33 -13.98 7.80
N LEU A 351 -7.54 -14.21 7.28
CA LEU A 351 -8.80 -13.72 7.86
C LEU A 351 -8.94 -14.04 9.35
N LYS A 352 -8.70 -15.30 9.74
CA LYS A 352 -8.79 -15.73 11.14
C LYS A 352 -7.84 -14.97 12.06
N LYS A 353 -6.60 -14.80 11.64
CA LYS A 353 -5.54 -14.18 12.46
C LYS A 353 -5.72 -12.66 12.53
N PHE A 354 -6.07 -12.02 11.43
CA PHE A 354 -6.16 -10.56 11.35
C PHE A 354 -7.51 -10.03 11.83
N TYR A 355 -8.59 -10.79 11.63
CA TYR A 355 -9.95 -10.28 11.80
C TYR A 355 -10.86 -11.22 12.60
N GLY A 356 -10.31 -12.28 13.20
CA GLY A 356 -11.05 -13.11 14.15
C GLY A 356 -12.12 -14.02 13.54
N PHE A 357 -12.08 -14.24 12.22
CA PHE A 357 -12.96 -15.23 11.57
C PHE A 357 -12.75 -16.62 12.20
N LYS A 358 -13.84 -17.29 12.57
CA LYS A 358 -13.79 -18.62 13.20
C LYS A 358 -13.66 -19.72 12.16
#